data_AF-A0A370NNP2-F1
#
_entry.id   AF-A0A370NNP2-F1
#
_cell.length_a   1.000
_cell.length_b   1.000
_cell.length_c   1.000
_cell.angle_alpha   90.00
_cell.angle_beta   90.00
_cell.angle_gamma   90.00
#
_symmetry.space_group_name_H-M   'P 1'
#
loop_
_entity.id
_entity.type
_entity.pdbx_description
1 polymer ?
#
loop_
_entity_poly.entity_id
_entity_poly.type
_entity_poly.pdbx_seq_one_letter_code
_entity_poly.pdbx_strand_id
1 'polypeptide(L)'
;MAYLVRSAALTDYVRVARSVGIDPYRHLRDAGIDRSALLAPDIMIPAEAVGRLLEASAEAAGIEDLGLRMAESRQLSNLGPLGFVTQEQPTLRKALDSVSHYLRLQNEALHMRIEEAEGIVIIREDLLAGYAGSMRQAMQLVLGVLHRTLSTLLGAAWRPHTICFTHAAPASLAMYARVFGAPVLFRQDFDGLVCQAADLEVAIPAYDPVMAQQVRRYLDAMLAQSSATMPDKVRKLVITLLPSGTCSVDRVAQHLGVGRRTVYSRLAQHGESYLAIVDGVREDLVKRYIDSDDRPLSEVATLVGFSSLSAFSRWFGRRFGCSVSRWRSRRGNAAAPKDSGTNASYDIGNAAAAGHYGGVPAVLAPSDLPADPEAVRAIALEQNRLARALWEQLESLKHQVAQPDRAQSGASSERLLGQAEPLAAPLDLPPPPVAAKAKGAGARHTRKIQRS
;
A
#
# COMPACT_ATOMS: atom_id res chain seq x y z
N MET A 1 -2.68 9.98 6.26
CA MET A 1 -2.31 8.57 6.53
C MET A 1 -0.84 8.45 6.19
N ALA A 2 0.01 7.94 7.09
CA ALA A 2 1.46 7.89 6.84
C ALA A 2 1.80 6.63 6.04
N TYR A 3 2.52 6.78 4.93
CA TYR A 3 3.06 5.64 4.19
C TYR A 3 4.14 4.93 5.00
N LEU A 4 4.17 3.61 4.93
CA LEU A 4 5.14 2.77 5.60
C LEU A 4 6.14 2.15 4.63
N VAL A 5 7.35 1.87 5.13
CA VAL A 5 8.41 1.17 4.42
C VAL A 5 9.01 0.10 5.33
N ARG A 6 9.46 -1.01 4.76
CA ARG A 6 10.23 -2.01 5.50
C ARG A 6 11.52 -1.39 6.02
N SER A 7 11.83 -1.65 7.28
CA SER A 7 13.07 -1.17 7.94
C SER A 7 14.34 -1.66 7.25
N ALA A 8 14.28 -2.72 6.43
CA ALA A 8 15.34 -3.12 5.50
C ALA A 8 15.84 -1.97 4.61
N ALA A 9 15.04 -0.92 4.39
CA ALA A 9 15.50 0.32 3.75
C ALA A 9 16.70 0.98 4.48
N LEU A 10 16.88 0.69 5.77
CA LEU A 10 17.98 1.15 6.62
C LEU A 10 19.13 0.15 6.73
N THR A 11 19.10 -0.99 6.03
CA THR A 11 20.23 -1.92 6.01
C THR A 11 21.51 -1.14 5.66
N ASP A 12 22.59 -1.41 6.37
CA ASP A 12 23.89 -0.74 6.27
C ASP A 12 23.97 0.76 6.63
N TYR A 13 22.86 1.39 7.02
CA TYR A 13 22.84 2.80 7.42
C TYR A 13 23.90 3.11 8.49
N VAL A 14 24.01 2.28 9.54
CA VAL A 14 24.98 2.45 10.64
C VAL A 14 26.42 2.48 10.13
N ARG A 15 26.77 1.60 9.19
CA ARG A 15 28.11 1.50 8.62
C ARG A 15 28.41 2.76 7.79
N VAL A 16 27.47 3.16 6.92
CA VAL A 16 27.63 4.33 6.06
C VAL A 16 27.72 5.61 6.87
N ALA A 17 26.80 5.83 7.82
CA ALA A 17 26.80 6.97 8.74
C ALA A 17 28.15 7.14 9.47
N ARG A 18 28.69 6.05 10.02
CA ARG A 18 30.02 6.08 10.66
C ARG A 18 31.14 6.41 9.69
N SER A 19 31.09 5.89 8.46
CA SER A 19 32.11 6.15 7.43
C SER A 19 32.15 7.62 6.98
N VAL A 20 31.08 8.37 7.20
CA VAL A 20 30.98 9.81 6.89
C VAL A 20 31.00 10.69 8.14
N GLY A 21 31.37 10.12 9.30
CA GLY A 21 31.66 10.87 10.52
C GLY A 21 30.46 11.28 11.38
N ILE A 22 29.26 10.73 11.14
CA ILE A 22 28.05 11.07 11.93
C ILE A 22 27.68 9.94 12.92
N ASP A 23 27.00 10.29 14.02
CA ASP A 23 26.46 9.30 14.97
C ASP A 23 25.12 8.74 14.45
N PRO A 24 25.07 7.50 13.93
CA PRO A 24 23.85 6.94 13.37
C PRO A 24 22.70 6.89 14.37
N TYR A 25 23.00 6.66 15.65
CA TYR A 25 21.97 6.46 16.65
C TYR A 25 21.37 7.76 17.16
N ARG A 26 22.12 8.86 17.10
CA ARG A 26 21.56 10.20 17.33
C ARG A 26 20.58 10.55 16.23
N HIS A 27 20.99 10.40 14.98
CA HIS A 27 20.15 10.71 13.82
C HIS A 27 18.88 9.84 13.77
N LEU A 28 18.95 8.55 14.14
CA LEU A 28 17.76 7.70 14.28
C LEU A 28 16.76 8.24 15.30
N ARG A 29 17.23 8.65 16.49
CA ARG A 29 16.36 9.24 17.52
C ARG A 29 15.74 10.55 17.04
N ASP A 30 16.53 11.41 16.42
CA ASP A 30 16.07 12.71 15.92
C ASP A 30 15.02 12.54 14.81
N ALA A 31 15.12 11.48 14.01
CA ALA A 31 14.12 11.11 13.00
C ALA A 31 12.87 10.40 13.59
N GLY A 32 12.89 10.03 14.87
CA GLY A 32 11.81 9.29 15.53
C GLY A 32 11.79 7.79 15.23
N ILE A 33 12.92 7.21 14.84
CA ILE A 33 13.06 5.79 14.51
C ILE A 33 13.73 5.05 15.67
N ASP A 34 13.04 4.04 16.20
CA ASP A 34 13.59 3.19 17.25
C ASP A 34 14.75 2.32 16.73
N ARG A 35 15.78 2.13 17.56
CA ARG A 35 16.97 1.36 17.18
C ARG A 35 16.67 -0.11 16.86
N SER A 36 15.60 -0.67 17.44
CA SER A 36 15.16 -2.03 17.12
C SER A 36 14.80 -2.21 15.64
N ALA A 37 14.45 -1.14 14.92
CA ALA A 37 14.21 -1.18 13.48
C ALA A 37 15.43 -1.65 12.68
N LEU A 38 16.65 -1.42 13.19
CA LEU A 38 17.88 -1.88 12.55
C LEU A 38 18.10 -3.40 12.71
N LEU A 39 17.45 -4.03 13.69
CA LEU A 39 17.63 -5.45 14.02
C LEU A 39 16.56 -6.33 13.38
N ALA A 40 15.42 -5.76 13.02
CA ALA A 40 14.28 -6.48 12.48
C ALA A 40 13.90 -5.92 11.11
N PRO A 41 14.48 -6.41 9.99
CA PRO A 41 14.36 -5.84 8.64
C PRO A 41 12.95 -5.93 8.02
N ASP A 42 12.05 -6.68 8.65
CA ASP A 42 10.67 -6.90 8.18
C ASP A 42 9.64 -5.99 8.84
N ILE A 43 10.01 -5.20 9.86
CA ILE A 43 9.06 -4.28 10.48
C ILE A 43 8.79 -3.10 9.56
N MET A 44 7.54 -2.63 9.57
CA MET A 44 7.13 -1.45 8.83
C MET A 44 7.35 -0.20 9.69
N ILE A 45 8.11 0.76 9.16
CA ILE A 45 8.38 2.07 9.79
C ILE A 45 7.88 3.21 8.88
N PRO A 46 7.62 4.41 9.42
CA PRO A 46 7.16 5.52 8.59
C PRO A 46 8.17 5.89 7.50
N ALA A 47 7.74 5.86 6.23
CA ALA A 47 8.60 6.17 5.08
C ALA A 47 9.16 7.59 5.14
N GLU A 48 8.35 8.54 5.61
CA GLU A 48 8.76 9.93 5.84
C GLU A 48 9.90 10.02 6.88
N ALA A 49 9.85 9.23 7.96
CA ALA A 49 10.90 9.23 8.96
C ALA A 49 12.23 8.74 8.37
N VAL A 50 12.18 7.74 7.46
CA VAL A 50 13.36 7.28 6.71
C VAL A 50 13.87 8.38 5.79
N GLY A 51 13.00 9.04 5.01
CA GLY A 51 13.40 10.16 4.16
C GLY A 51 14.11 11.27 4.96
N ARG A 52 13.50 11.71 6.07
CA ARG A 52 14.10 12.70 6.98
C ARG A 52 15.45 12.26 7.54
N LEU A 53 15.55 10.99 7.96
CA LEU A 53 16.80 10.43 8.46
C LEU A 53 17.91 10.56 7.42
N LEU A 54 17.64 10.16 6.17
CA LEU A 54 18.64 10.16 5.11
C LEU A 54 19.06 11.59 4.73
N GLU A 55 18.12 12.51 4.56
CA GLU A 55 18.44 13.91 4.25
C GLU A 55 19.22 14.59 5.38
N ALA A 56 18.75 14.49 6.64
CA ALA A 56 19.42 15.11 7.78
C ALA A 56 20.82 14.53 8.03
N SER A 57 21.02 13.24 7.72
CA SER A 57 22.32 12.59 7.80
C SER A 57 23.28 13.07 6.72
N ALA A 58 22.78 13.22 5.49
CA ALA A 58 23.56 13.76 4.37
C ALA A 58 23.97 15.22 4.63
N GLU A 59 23.03 16.04 5.11
CA GLU A 59 23.26 17.43 5.49
C GLU A 59 24.33 17.56 6.60
N ALA A 60 24.18 16.81 7.70
CA ALA A 60 25.14 16.84 8.80
C ALA A 60 26.54 16.35 8.42
N ALA A 61 26.64 15.42 7.46
CA ALA A 61 27.90 14.94 6.92
C ALA A 61 28.49 15.84 5.82
N GLY A 62 27.75 16.84 5.33
CA GLY A 62 28.18 17.70 4.23
C GLY A 62 28.32 16.95 2.89
N ILE A 63 27.51 15.92 2.66
CA ILE A 63 27.54 15.10 1.44
C ILE A 63 26.17 15.09 0.76
N GLU A 64 26.16 14.79 -0.53
CA GLU A 64 24.93 14.75 -1.34
C GLU A 64 24.62 13.35 -1.89
N ASP A 65 25.37 12.32 -1.49
CA ASP A 65 25.40 10.97 -2.07
C ASP A 65 25.20 9.83 -1.05
N LEU A 66 24.66 10.11 0.14
CA LEU A 66 24.44 9.14 1.22
C LEU A 66 23.56 7.96 0.75
N GLY A 67 22.49 8.24 0.01
CA GLY A 67 21.59 7.23 -0.55
C GLY A 67 22.32 6.25 -1.47
N LEU A 68 23.20 6.77 -2.35
CA LEU A 68 24.02 5.95 -3.23
C LEU A 68 25.06 5.10 -2.47
N ARG A 69 25.70 5.66 -1.44
CA ARG A 69 26.62 4.91 -0.56
C ARG A 69 25.94 3.73 0.12
N MET A 70 24.67 3.91 0.52
CA MET A 70 23.86 2.82 1.07
C MET A 70 23.46 1.80 0.00
N ALA A 71 23.20 2.25 -1.23
CA ALA A 71 22.88 1.36 -2.34
C ALA A 71 24.04 0.42 -2.68
N GLU A 72 25.30 0.87 -2.55
CA GLU A 72 26.49 0.11 -2.95
C GLU A 72 26.61 -1.29 -2.32
N SER A 73 26.11 -1.50 -1.10
CA SER A 73 26.16 -2.81 -0.44
C SER A 73 24.85 -3.59 -0.51
N ARG A 74 23.84 -3.08 -1.21
CA ARG A 74 22.55 -3.77 -1.37
C ARG A 74 22.70 -5.05 -2.18
N GLN A 75 22.05 -6.09 -1.68
CA GLN A 75 21.93 -7.42 -2.27
C GLN A 75 20.46 -7.73 -2.49
N LEU A 76 20.16 -8.67 -3.41
CA LEU A 76 18.80 -9.12 -3.70
C LEU A 76 18.09 -9.65 -2.43
N SER A 77 18.83 -10.29 -1.52
CA SER A 77 18.33 -10.77 -0.23
C SER A 77 17.78 -9.66 0.67
N ASN A 78 18.18 -8.40 0.47
CA ASN A 78 17.66 -7.26 1.24
C ASN A 78 16.24 -6.85 0.80
N LEU A 79 15.77 -7.29 -0.37
CA LEU A 79 14.42 -7.01 -0.85
C LEU A 79 13.33 -7.86 -0.14
N GLY A 80 13.75 -8.83 0.69
CA GLY A 80 12.87 -9.76 1.40
C GLY A 80 11.87 -10.45 0.45
N PRO A 81 10.55 -10.37 0.69
CA PRO A 81 9.55 -11.02 -0.16
C PRO A 81 9.67 -10.66 -1.65
N LEU A 82 10.02 -9.41 -1.97
CA LEU A 82 10.19 -8.98 -3.37
C LEU A 82 11.39 -9.63 -4.05
N GLY A 83 12.38 -10.11 -3.30
CA GLY A 83 13.50 -10.86 -3.87
C GLY A 83 13.05 -12.13 -4.59
N PHE A 84 11.96 -12.76 -4.12
CA PHE A 84 11.39 -13.96 -4.74
C PHE A 84 10.59 -13.68 -6.01
N VAL A 85 10.09 -12.44 -6.21
CA VAL A 85 9.34 -12.06 -7.42
C VAL A 85 10.18 -12.28 -8.68
N THR A 86 11.49 -12.02 -8.58
CA THR A 86 12.41 -12.22 -9.70
C THR A 86 12.48 -13.69 -10.14
N GLN A 87 12.16 -14.66 -9.28
CA GLN A 87 12.18 -16.10 -9.59
C GLN A 87 10.82 -16.62 -10.07
N GLU A 88 9.78 -15.78 -10.02
CA GLU A 88 8.39 -16.14 -10.34
C GLU A 88 8.07 -15.97 -11.84
N GLN A 89 8.89 -15.24 -12.58
CA GLN A 89 8.58 -14.81 -13.94
C GLN A 89 9.62 -15.29 -14.94
N PRO A 90 9.22 -15.65 -16.18
CA PRO A 90 10.12 -16.23 -17.16
C PRO A 90 11.06 -15.20 -17.81
N THR A 91 10.71 -13.92 -17.77
CA THR A 91 11.42 -12.81 -18.44
C THR A 91 11.52 -11.63 -17.49
N LEU A 92 12.58 -10.83 -17.63
CA LEU A 92 12.78 -9.64 -16.79
C LEU A 92 11.61 -8.64 -16.85
N ARG A 93 11.02 -8.43 -18.03
CA ARG A 93 9.83 -7.58 -18.21
C ARG A 93 8.70 -7.96 -17.24
N LYS A 94 8.26 -9.22 -17.31
CA LYS A 94 7.23 -9.77 -16.43
C LYS A 94 7.62 -9.71 -14.96
N ALA A 95 8.91 -9.90 -14.64
CA ALA A 95 9.38 -9.75 -13.27
C ALA A 95 9.23 -8.31 -12.78
N LEU A 96 9.56 -7.31 -13.60
CA LEU A 96 9.37 -5.90 -13.26
C LEU A 96 7.88 -5.54 -13.14
N ASP A 97 7.01 -6.07 -14.01
CA ASP A 97 5.56 -5.89 -13.87
C ASP A 97 5.05 -6.46 -12.52
N SER A 98 5.51 -7.66 -12.15
CA SER A 98 5.18 -8.29 -10.87
C SER A 98 5.76 -7.49 -9.68
N VAL A 99 6.98 -6.95 -9.81
CA VAL A 99 7.58 -6.06 -8.80
C VAL A 99 6.71 -4.81 -8.63
N SER A 100 6.27 -4.16 -9.71
CA SER A 100 5.40 -2.98 -9.64
C SER A 100 4.11 -3.28 -8.86
N HIS A 101 3.54 -4.47 -9.05
CA HIS A 101 2.35 -4.92 -8.33
C HIS A 101 2.59 -5.12 -6.83
N TYR A 102 3.68 -5.80 -6.45
CA TYR A 102 3.97 -6.14 -5.05
C TYR A 102 4.80 -5.09 -4.31
N LEU A 103 5.27 -4.02 -4.98
CA LEU A 103 6.22 -3.04 -4.43
C LEU A 103 5.77 -2.44 -3.10
N ARG A 104 4.45 -2.30 -2.92
CA ARG A 104 3.82 -1.81 -1.69
C ARG A 104 4.12 -2.67 -0.44
N LEU A 105 4.46 -3.95 -0.61
CA LEU A 105 4.92 -4.80 0.49
C LEU A 105 6.29 -4.37 1.03
N GLN A 106 7.09 -3.70 0.20
CA GLN A 106 8.38 -3.15 0.58
C GLN A 106 8.26 -1.68 0.99
N ASN A 107 7.56 -0.87 0.20
CA ASN A 107 7.41 0.56 0.42
C ASN A 107 6.06 1.04 -0.12
N GLU A 108 5.15 1.44 0.77
CA GLU A 108 3.82 1.95 0.42
C GLU A 108 3.87 3.30 -0.31
N ALA A 109 4.98 4.04 -0.15
CA ALA A 109 5.20 5.32 -0.81
C ALA A 109 5.84 5.21 -2.19
N LEU A 110 6.34 4.04 -2.59
CA LEU A 110 7.09 3.88 -3.84
C LEU A 110 6.22 3.29 -4.94
N HIS A 111 6.27 3.90 -6.11
CA HIS A 111 5.55 3.49 -7.31
C HIS A 111 6.52 3.36 -8.46
N MET A 112 6.57 2.15 -9.03
CA MET A 112 7.35 1.88 -10.23
C MET A 112 6.43 1.80 -11.44
N ARG A 113 6.78 2.49 -12.51
CA ARG A 113 6.09 2.46 -13.81
C ARG A 113 7.06 2.10 -14.91
N ILE A 114 6.61 1.28 -15.86
CA ILE A 114 7.37 0.93 -17.05
C ILE A 114 6.68 1.59 -18.23
N GLU A 115 7.40 2.49 -18.88
CA GLU A 115 6.93 3.23 -20.06
C GLU A 115 7.81 2.81 -21.24
N GLU A 116 7.20 2.42 -22.36
CA GLU A 116 7.93 1.96 -23.55
C GLU A 116 7.47 2.72 -24.79
N ALA A 117 8.45 3.20 -25.56
CA ALA A 117 8.23 3.79 -26.87
C ALA A 117 9.45 3.52 -27.75
N GLU A 118 9.20 3.11 -29.00
CA GLU A 118 10.24 2.99 -30.05
C GLU A 118 11.46 2.13 -29.64
N GLY A 119 11.24 1.05 -28.90
CA GLY A 119 12.32 0.16 -28.44
C GLY A 119 13.14 0.70 -27.28
N ILE A 120 12.78 1.85 -26.71
CA ILE A 120 13.32 2.39 -25.47
C ILE A 120 12.33 2.16 -24.35
N VAL A 121 12.85 1.71 -23.21
CA VAL A 121 12.07 1.55 -21.97
C VAL A 121 12.58 2.50 -20.91
N ILE A 122 11.63 3.15 -20.23
CA ILE A 122 11.84 3.95 -19.04
C ILE A 122 11.24 3.20 -17.85
N ILE A 123 12.09 2.82 -16.90
CA ILE A 123 11.67 2.31 -15.59
C ILE A 123 11.67 3.52 -14.65
N ARG A 124 10.49 4.10 -14.47
CA ARG A 124 10.26 5.30 -13.67
C ARG A 124 9.93 4.93 -12.23
N GLU A 125 10.51 5.67 -11.30
CA GLU A 125 10.25 5.54 -9.86
C GLU A 125 9.68 6.86 -9.34
N ASP A 126 8.52 6.80 -8.69
CA ASP A 126 7.88 7.94 -8.07
C ASP A 126 7.71 7.67 -6.57
N LEU A 127 8.09 8.63 -5.72
CA LEU A 127 7.78 8.60 -4.29
C LEU A 127 6.56 9.47 -4.02
N LEU A 128 5.48 8.86 -3.50
CA LEU A 128 4.26 9.58 -3.14
C LEU A 128 4.55 10.61 -2.04
N ALA A 129 4.18 11.84 -2.35
CA ALA A 129 4.40 12.99 -1.49
C ALA A 129 3.52 12.90 -0.23
N GLY A 130 4.19 12.77 0.92
CA GLY A 130 3.64 13.09 2.25
C GLY A 130 4.57 14.04 3.04
N TYR A 131 5.69 14.45 2.45
CA TYR A 131 6.76 15.20 3.07
C TYR A 131 7.07 16.45 2.25
N ALA A 132 7.23 17.60 2.92
CA ALA A 132 7.52 18.88 2.27
C ALA A 132 9.02 19.11 1.99
N GLY A 133 9.90 18.21 2.42
CA GLY A 133 11.35 18.34 2.23
C GLY A 133 11.89 17.55 1.04
N SER A 134 13.21 17.65 0.84
CA SER A 134 13.96 16.89 -0.18
C SER A 134 13.75 15.39 -0.01
N MET A 135 13.68 14.67 -1.14
CA MET A 135 13.69 13.20 -1.20
C MET A 135 14.88 12.67 -1.99
N ARG A 136 15.91 13.50 -2.19
CA ARG A 136 17.11 13.20 -2.98
C ARG A 136 17.76 11.89 -2.54
N GLN A 137 18.06 11.73 -1.26
CA GLN A 137 18.77 10.58 -0.73
C GLN A 137 17.93 9.31 -0.80
N ALA A 138 16.62 9.42 -0.56
CA ALA A 138 15.70 8.31 -0.71
C ALA A 138 15.64 7.84 -2.18
N MET A 139 15.52 8.77 -3.12
CA MET A 139 15.44 8.44 -4.55
C MET A 139 16.77 7.89 -5.10
N GLN A 140 17.90 8.43 -4.68
CA GLN A 140 19.22 7.86 -4.96
C GLN A 140 19.34 6.42 -4.50
N LEU A 141 18.87 6.12 -3.28
CA LEU A 141 18.87 4.75 -2.76
C LEU A 141 17.98 3.83 -3.60
N VAL A 142 16.78 4.29 -3.98
CA VAL A 142 15.85 3.55 -4.83
C VAL A 142 16.48 3.23 -6.19
N LEU A 143 16.94 4.24 -6.94
CA LEU A 143 17.54 4.02 -8.26
C LEU A 143 18.84 3.21 -8.20
N GLY A 144 19.65 3.41 -7.15
CA GLY A 144 20.85 2.60 -6.92
C GLY A 144 20.53 1.13 -6.66
N VAL A 145 19.47 0.83 -5.89
CA VAL A 145 19.00 -0.54 -5.64
C VAL A 145 18.42 -1.15 -6.91
N LEU A 146 17.61 -0.41 -7.66
CA LEU A 146 17.04 -0.86 -8.93
C LEU A 146 18.16 -1.22 -9.92
N HIS A 147 19.12 -0.30 -10.13
CA HIS A 147 20.27 -0.54 -11.01
C HIS A 147 21.06 -1.80 -10.62
N ARG A 148 21.35 -1.98 -9.33
CA ARG A 148 22.08 -3.16 -8.85
C ARG A 148 21.30 -4.45 -9.02
N THR A 149 20.00 -4.41 -8.80
CA THR A 149 19.11 -5.55 -9.00
C THR A 149 19.12 -5.96 -10.47
N LEU A 150 18.94 -5.00 -11.38
CA LEU A 150 19.02 -5.23 -12.82
C LEU A 150 20.40 -5.75 -13.26
N SER A 151 21.48 -5.14 -12.77
CA SER A 151 22.86 -5.60 -13.05
C SER A 151 23.13 -7.02 -12.55
N THR A 152 22.47 -7.46 -11.47
CA THR A 152 22.59 -8.83 -10.96
C THR A 152 21.86 -9.82 -11.87
N LEU A 153 20.72 -9.43 -12.43
CA LEU A 153 19.89 -10.27 -13.28
C LEU A 153 20.39 -10.33 -14.73
N LEU A 154 20.84 -9.19 -15.27
CA LEU A 154 21.33 -9.03 -16.66
C LEU A 154 22.84 -9.27 -16.80
N GLY A 155 23.54 -9.40 -15.67
CA GLY A 155 24.98 -9.63 -15.62
C GLY A 155 25.80 -8.35 -15.42
N ALA A 156 26.99 -8.52 -14.86
CA ALA A 156 27.84 -7.41 -14.38
C ALA A 156 28.34 -6.45 -15.47
N ALA A 157 28.21 -6.80 -16.75
CA ALA A 157 28.55 -5.95 -17.89
C ALA A 157 27.39 -5.07 -18.36
N TRP A 158 26.14 -5.39 -17.99
CA TRP A 158 24.98 -4.60 -18.39
C TRP A 158 25.05 -3.19 -17.80
N ARG A 159 24.70 -2.19 -18.61
CA ARG A 159 24.59 -0.80 -18.20
C ARG A 159 23.32 -0.21 -18.81
N PRO A 160 22.53 0.58 -18.06
CA PRO A 160 21.44 1.32 -18.65
C PRO A 160 21.99 2.35 -19.65
N HIS A 161 21.15 2.77 -20.59
CA HIS A 161 21.49 3.85 -21.51
C HIS A 161 21.74 5.15 -20.74
N THR A 162 20.89 5.46 -19.75
CA THR A 162 21.01 6.65 -18.90
C THR A 162 20.23 6.47 -17.60
N ILE A 163 20.67 7.13 -16.52
CA ILE A 163 19.92 7.31 -15.28
C ILE A 163 19.47 8.77 -15.19
N CYS A 164 18.20 9.00 -14.92
CA CYS A 164 17.62 10.33 -14.79
C CYS A 164 17.28 10.61 -13.33
N PHE A 165 17.63 11.80 -12.86
CA PHE A 165 17.22 12.35 -11.57
C PHE A 165 16.52 13.69 -11.75
N THR A 166 15.46 13.91 -10.95
CA THR A 166 14.73 15.20 -10.90
C THR A 166 15.55 16.28 -10.18
N HIS A 167 16.34 15.88 -9.19
CA HIS A 167 17.16 16.82 -8.42
C HIS A 167 18.34 17.38 -9.24
N ALA A 168 18.90 18.50 -8.78
CA ALA A 168 20.10 19.10 -9.38
C ALA A 168 21.36 18.24 -9.17
N ALA A 169 22.33 18.38 -10.07
CA ALA A 169 23.62 17.71 -9.95
C ALA A 169 24.33 18.11 -8.64
N PRO A 170 24.92 17.15 -7.90
CA PRO A 170 25.72 17.44 -6.72
C PRO A 170 27.09 18.02 -7.11
N ALA A 171 27.85 18.51 -6.12
CA ALA A 171 29.21 19.00 -6.32
C ALA A 171 30.20 17.92 -6.82
N SER A 172 29.94 16.65 -6.49
CA SER A 172 30.78 15.52 -6.91
C SER A 172 29.95 14.38 -7.49
N LEU A 173 30.37 13.89 -8.67
CA LEU A 173 29.74 12.77 -9.38
C LEU A 173 30.44 11.42 -9.15
N ALA A 174 31.48 11.38 -8.31
CA ALA A 174 32.30 10.18 -8.13
C ALA A 174 31.49 8.96 -7.69
N MET A 175 30.54 9.14 -6.76
CA MET A 175 29.68 8.05 -6.29
C MET A 175 28.67 7.60 -7.36
N TYR A 176 28.18 8.52 -8.18
CA TYR A 176 27.28 8.19 -9.29
C TYR A 176 28.00 7.35 -10.33
N ALA A 177 29.20 7.75 -10.74
CA ALA A 177 30.02 6.99 -11.67
C ALA A 177 30.36 5.59 -11.12
N ARG A 178 30.66 5.49 -9.82
CA ARG A 178 30.98 4.24 -9.14
C ARG A 178 29.79 3.27 -9.04
N VAL A 179 28.60 3.77 -8.73
CA VAL A 179 27.40 2.94 -8.53
C VAL A 179 26.75 2.55 -9.86
N PHE A 180 26.67 3.49 -10.80
CA PHE A 180 25.94 3.29 -12.04
C PHE A 180 26.83 2.85 -13.20
N GLY A 181 28.05 3.37 -13.30
CA GLY A 181 28.93 3.10 -14.45
C GLY A 181 28.29 3.46 -15.81
N ALA A 182 27.35 4.40 -15.82
CA ALA A 182 26.55 4.81 -16.97
C ALA A 182 26.28 6.33 -16.90
N PRO A 183 25.87 6.97 -18.02
CA PRO A 183 25.52 8.39 -18.02
C PRO A 183 24.41 8.72 -17.03
N VAL A 184 24.57 9.83 -16.30
CA VAL A 184 23.56 10.32 -15.36
C VAL A 184 23.14 11.74 -15.75
N LEU A 185 21.85 11.95 -15.92
CA LEU A 185 21.24 13.24 -16.20
C LEU A 185 20.49 13.76 -14.98
N PHE A 186 20.63 15.05 -14.71
CA PHE A 186 20.02 15.74 -13.57
C PHE A 186 19.02 16.78 -14.06
N ARG A 187 18.13 17.27 -13.18
CA ARG A 187 17.04 18.20 -13.53
C ARG A 187 16.14 17.69 -14.66
N GLN A 188 15.86 16.39 -14.64
CA GLN A 188 14.91 15.78 -15.56
C GLN A 188 13.49 15.82 -14.98
N ASP A 189 12.47 15.55 -15.80
CA ASP A 189 11.06 15.56 -15.37
C ASP A 189 10.65 14.28 -14.60
N PHE A 190 11.59 13.34 -14.42
CA PHE A 190 11.37 12.07 -13.76
C PHE A 190 12.66 11.50 -13.15
N ASP A 191 12.49 10.62 -12.17
CA ASP A 191 13.53 9.77 -11.61
C ASP A 191 13.37 8.37 -12.21
N GLY A 192 14.43 7.79 -12.76
CA GLY A 192 14.33 6.47 -13.40
C GLY A 192 15.55 6.03 -14.20
N LEU A 193 15.46 4.82 -14.75
CA LEU A 193 16.46 4.23 -15.64
C LEU A 193 15.91 4.16 -17.05
N VAL A 194 16.74 4.49 -18.04
CA VAL A 194 16.45 4.34 -19.47
C VAL A 194 17.29 3.18 -20.00
N CYS A 195 16.66 2.20 -20.63
CA CYS A 195 17.32 1.03 -21.20
C CYS A 195 16.67 0.60 -22.53
N GLN A 196 17.26 -0.39 -23.20
CA GLN A 196 16.67 -0.93 -24.42
C GLN A 196 15.54 -1.89 -24.06
N ALA A 197 14.46 -1.93 -24.86
CA ALA A 197 13.38 -2.89 -24.68
C ALA A 197 13.89 -4.34 -24.71
N ALA A 198 14.89 -4.60 -25.56
CA ALA A 198 15.57 -5.89 -25.65
C ALA A 198 16.24 -6.34 -24.34
N ASP A 199 16.66 -5.39 -23.48
CA ASP A 199 17.24 -5.74 -22.16
C ASP A 199 16.20 -6.42 -21.27
N LEU A 200 14.91 -6.10 -21.43
CA LEU A 200 13.84 -6.66 -20.61
C LEU A 200 13.30 -8.01 -21.10
N GLU A 201 13.70 -8.44 -22.30
CA GLU A 201 13.31 -9.73 -22.88
C GLU A 201 14.23 -10.88 -22.43
N VAL A 202 15.26 -10.59 -21.62
CA VAL A 202 16.17 -11.60 -21.10
C VAL A 202 15.41 -12.58 -20.20
N ALA A 203 15.58 -13.87 -20.51
CA ALA A 203 15.03 -14.96 -19.72
C ALA A 203 15.70 -15.03 -18.34
N ILE A 204 14.92 -15.26 -17.30
CA ILE A 204 15.46 -15.39 -15.94
C ILE A 204 15.92 -16.84 -15.73
N PRO A 205 17.23 -17.11 -15.55
CA PRO A 205 17.74 -18.49 -15.50
C PRO A 205 17.20 -19.31 -14.31
N ALA A 206 16.82 -18.63 -13.24
CA ALA A 206 16.30 -19.25 -12.02
C ALA A 206 14.78 -19.52 -12.05
N TYR A 207 14.11 -19.30 -13.18
CA TYR A 207 12.66 -19.52 -13.29
C TYR A 207 12.30 -21.01 -13.21
N ASP A 208 11.45 -21.35 -12.25
CA ASP A 208 10.78 -22.65 -12.12
C ASP A 208 9.26 -22.43 -12.04
N PRO A 209 8.45 -22.94 -12.98
CA PRO A 209 7.01 -22.70 -13.01
C PRO A 209 6.27 -23.23 -11.79
N VAL A 210 6.74 -24.31 -11.16
CA VAL A 210 6.11 -24.87 -9.95
C VAL A 210 6.39 -23.98 -8.75
N MET A 211 7.64 -23.55 -8.59
CA MET A 211 8.03 -22.61 -7.53
C MET A 211 7.37 -21.24 -7.72
N ALA A 212 7.29 -20.76 -8.95
CA ALA A 212 6.64 -19.51 -9.32
C ALA A 212 5.20 -19.44 -8.81
N GLN A 213 4.40 -20.50 -9.00
CA GLN A 213 3.03 -20.53 -8.50
C GLN A 213 2.96 -20.45 -6.96
N GLN A 214 3.90 -21.07 -6.25
CA GLN A 214 3.95 -21.04 -4.78
C GLN A 214 4.34 -19.65 -4.27
N VAL A 215 5.38 -19.04 -4.88
CA VAL A 215 5.82 -17.68 -4.59
C VAL A 215 4.69 -16.68 -4.81
N ARG A 216 3.98 -16.78 -5.94
CA ARG A 216 2.83 -15.91 -6.23
C ARG A 216 1.74 -15.99 -5.17
N ARG A 217 1.33 -17.21 -4.79
CA ARG A 217 0.32 -17.42 -3.74
C ARG A 217 0.76 -16.83 -2.40
N TYR A 218 2.04 -16.97 -2.06
CA TYR A 218 2.61 -16.38 -0.85
C TYR A 218 2.55 -14.84 -0.89
N LEU A 219 2.98 -14.23 -2.00
CA LEU A 219 2.96 -12.79 -2.20
C LEU A 219 1.54 -12.20 -2.23
N ASP A 220 0.60 -12.86 -2.92
CA ASP A 220 -0.83 -12.48 -2.92
C ASP A 220 -1.41 -12.50 -1.51
N ALA A 221 -1.09 -13.54 -0.72
CA ALA A 221 -1.53 -13.63 0.66
C ALA A 221 -0.92 -12.53 1.53
N MET A 222 0.33 -12.10 1.28
CA MET A 222 0.95 -10.96 1.97
C MET A 222 0.30 -9.64 1.55
N LEU A 223 0.07 -9.43 0.25
CA LEU A 223 -0.51 -8.20 -0.29
C LEU A 223 -1.94 -8.00 0.22
N ALA A 224 -2.74 -9.06 0.23
CA ALA A 224 -4.07 -9.03 0.82
C ALA A 224 -4.04 -8.68 2.33
N GLN A 225 -2.98 -9.05 3.05
CA GLN A 225 -2.80 -8.69 4.46
C GLN A 225 -2.29 -7.26 4.66
N SER A 226 -1.48 -6.72 3.74
CA SER A 226 -1.01 -5.33 3.83
C SER A 226 -2.14 -4.36 3.51
N SER A 227 -2.96 -4.64 2.50
CA SER A 227 -4.14 -3.85 2.13
C SER A 227 -5.33 -4.04 3.07
N ALA A 228 -5.30 -5.05 3.93
CA ALA A 228 -6.36 -5.32 4.90
C ALA A 228 -6.51 -4.17 5.89
N THR A 229 -7.75 -3.66 6.01
CA THR A 229 -8.12 -2.70 7.04
C THR A 229 -7.97 -3.31 8.43
N MET A 230 -8.01 -2.49 9.49
CA MET A 230 -7.96 -3.04 10.85
C MET A 230 -9.11 -4.06 11.10
N PRO A 231 -10.37 -3.80 10.69
CA PRO A 231 -11.43 -4.80 10.71
C PRO A 231 -11.06 -6.12 10.01
N ASP A 232 -10.45 -6.06 8.82
CA ASP A 232 -10.10 -7.26 8.05
C ASP A 232 -9.02 -8.09 8.75
N LYS A 233 -8.00 -7.42 9.31
CA LYS A 233 -6.94 -8.05 10.12
C LYS A 233 -7.51 -8.74 11.36
N VAL A 234 -8.43 -8.07 12.06
CA VAL A 234 -9.14 -8.64 13.22
C VAL A 234 -10.01 -9.83 12.81
N ARG A 235 -10.79 -9.72 11.72
CA ARG A 235 -11.66 -10.78 11.21
C ARG A 235 -10.88 -12.06 10.90
N LYS A 236 -9.72 -11.94 10.25
CA LYS A 236 -8.83 -13.07 9.92
C LYS A 236 -8.30 -13.78 11.18
N LEU A 237 -7.88 -13.01 12.18
CA LEU A 237 -7.41 -13.57 13.45
C LEU A 237 -8.54 -14.24 14.23
N VAL A 238 -9.74 -13.66 14.23
CA VAL A 238 -10.93 -14.28 14.85
C VAL A 238 -11.26 -15.62 14.20
N ILE A 239 -11.26 -15.72 12.87
CA ILE A 239 -11.46 -17.01 12.15
C ILE A 239 -10.44 -18.06 12.61
N THR A 240 -9.19 -17.65 12.83
CA THR A 240 -8.09 -18.55 13.21
C THR A 240 -8.17 -18.98 14.68
N LEU A 241 -8.58 -18.08 15.58
CA LEU A 241 -8.57 -18.29 17.03
C LEU A 241 -9.89 -18.85 17.59
N LEU A 242 -10.99 -18.80 16.83
CA LEU A 242 -12.28 -19.33 17.26
C LEU A 242 -12.25 -20.85 17.50
N PRO A 243 -11.72 -21.69 16.58
CA PRO A 243 -11.69 -23.14 16.76
C PRO A 243 -10.86 -23.60 17.96
N SER A 244 -9.83 -22.83 18.35
CA SER A 244 -8.99 -23.14 19.51
C SER A 244 -9.63 -22.74 20.85
N GLY A 245 -10.78 -22.04 20.84
CA GLY A 245 -11.44 -21.55 22.05
C GLY A 245 -10.70 -20.40 22.75
N THR A 246 -9.61 -19.89 22.18
CA THR A 246 -8.75 -18.85 22.77
C THR A 246 -8.99 -17.47 22.18
N CYS A 247 -10.08 -17.27 21.42
CA CYS A 247 -10.39 -16.00 20.76
C CYS A 247 -10.75 -14.91 21.78
N SER A 248 -9.77 -14.07 22.13
CA SER A 248 -9.95 -12.88 22.97
C SER A 248 -9.31 -11.65 22.33
N VAL A 249 -9.79 -10.46 22.70
CA VAL A 249 -9.20 -9.20 22.21
C VAL A 249 -7.73 -9.07 22.63
N ASP A 250 -7.34 -9.63 23.78
CA ASP A 250 -5.95 -9.66 24.24
C ASP A 250 -5.06 -10.50 23.31
N ARG A 251 -5.54 -11.68 22.89
CA ARG A 251 -4.82 -12.52 21.93
C ARG A 251 -4.73 -11.87 20.56
N VAL A 252 -5.82 -11.28 20.09
CA VAL A 252 -5.83 -10.54 18.81
C VAL A 252 -4.84 -9.36 18.86
N ALA A 253 -4.83 -8.59 19.94
CA ALA A 253 -3.89 -7.48 20.13
C ALA A 253 -2.43 -7.97 20.14
N GLN A 254 -2.16 -9.09 20.82
CA GLN A 254 -0.84 -9.74 20.83
C GLN A 254 -0.39 -10.15 19.43
N HIS A 255 -1.25 -10.79 18.63
CA HIS A 255 -0.94 -11.19 17.26
C HIS A 255 -0.73 -10.00 16.31
N LEU A 256 -1.38 -8.86 16.58
CA LEU A 256 -1.22 -7.63 15.81
C LEU A 256 -0.05 -6.75 16.28
N GLY A 257 0.65 -7.12 17.36
CA GLY A 257 1.74 -6.33 17.93
C GLY A 257 1.31 -4.97 18.49
N VAL A 258 0.05 -4.81 18.91
CA VAL A 258 -0.49 -3.55 19.43
C VAL A 258 -1.21 -3.76 20.76
N GLY A 259 -1.47 -2.67 21.51
CA GLY A 259 -2.30 -2.73 22.71
C GLY A 259 -3.80 -2.81 22.40
N ARG A 260 -4.59 -3.35 23.35
CA ARG A 260 -6.07 -3.43 23.24
C ARG A 260 -6.75 -2.11 22.88
N ARG A 261 -6.31 -1.01 23.50
CA ARG A 261 -6.86 0.33 23.26
C ARG A 261 -6.72 0.74 21.79
N THR A 262 -5.61 0.37 21.16
CA THR A 262 -5.34 0.63 19.75
C THR A 262 -6.26 -0.19 18.84
N VAL A 263 -6.52 -1.45 19.18
CA VAL A 263 -7.49 -2.29 18.44
C VAL A 263 -8.87 -1.65 18.48
N TYR A 264 -9.39 -1.31 19.67
CA TYR A 264 -10.70 -0.66 19.79
C TYR A 264 -10.77 0.68 19.07
N SER A 265 -9.76 1.55 19.25
CA SER A 265 -9.75 2.86 18.61
C SER A 265 -9.74 2.76 17.08
N ARG A 266 -8.97 1.83 16.51
CA ARG A 266 -8.90 1.65 15.06
C ARG A 266 -10.13 0.95 14.50
N LEU A 267 -10.75 0.02 15.23
CA LEU A 267 -12.05 -0.54 14.82
C LEU A 267 -13.15 0.53 14.81
N ALA A 268 -13.19 1.39 15.83
CA ALA A 268 -14.16 2.48 15.92
C ALA A 268 -14.02 3.50 14.77
N GLN A 269 -12.79 3.75 14.28
CA GLN A 269 -12.57 4.59 13.09
C GLN A 269 -13.23 4.03 11.82
N HIS A 270 -13.48 2.73 11.77
CA HIS A 270 -14.18 2.05 10.68
C HIS A 270 -15.67 1.77 11.02
N GLY A 271 -16.20 2.32 12.12
CA GLY A 271 -17.57 2.06 12.56
C GLY A 271 -17.81 0.63 13.07
N GLU A 272 -16.75 -0.12 13.34
CA GLU A 272 -16.80 -1.53 13.71
C GLU A 272 -16.50 -1.74 15.20
N SER A 273 -17.00 -2.83 15.77
CA SER A 273 -16.64 -3.26 17.13
C SER A 273 -16.09 -4.69 17.13
N TYR A 274 -15.21 -5.00 18.08
CA TYR A 274 -14.64 -6.35 18.20
C TYR A 274 -15.73 -7.42 18.33
N LEU A 275 -16.77 -7.16 19.13
CA LEU A 275 -17.88 -8.09 19.31
C LEU A 275 -18.69 -8.26 18.01
N ALA A 276 -18.96 -7.17 17.28
CA ALA A 276 -19.67 -7.24 15.99
C ALA A 276 -18.89 -8.09 14.96
N ILE A 277 -17.56 -7.94 14.91
CA ILE A 277 -16.72 -8.77 14.04
C ILE A 277 -16.74 -10.25 14.47
N VAL A 278 -16.66 -10.53 15.77
CA VAL A 278 -16.72 -11.90 16.29
C VAL A 278 -18.05 -12.56 15.97
N ASP A 279 -19.16 -11.86 16.18
CA ASP A 279 -20.49 -12.38 15.88
C ASP A 279 -20.70 -12.56 14.37
N GLY A 280 -20.26 -11.61 13.54
CA GLY A 280 -20.30 -11.74 12.08
C GLY A 280 -19.51 -12.94 11.57
N VAL A 281 -18.29 -13.17 12.08
CA VAL A 281 -17.50 -14.37 11.73
C VAL A 281 -18.21 -15.64 12.16
N ARG A 282 -18.78 -15.67 13.37
CA ARG A 282 -19.54 -16.84 13.85
C ARG A 282 -20.71 -17.13 12.93
N GLU A 283 -21.47 -16.14 12.49
CA GLU A 283 -22.57 -16.34 11.55
C GLU A 283 -22.11 -16.96 10.24
N ASP A 284 -21.04 -16.45 9.65
CA ASP A 284 -20.52 -16.94 8.37
C ASP A 284 -19.97 -18.37 8.48
N LEU A 285 -19.32 -18.70 9.60
CA LEU A 285 -18.84 -20.06 9.87
C LEU A 285 -20.00 -21.02 10.16
N VAL A 286 -20.97 -20.60 10.97
CA VAL A 286 -22.13 -21.42 11.33
C VAL A 286 -22.98 -21.73 10.11
N LYS A 287 -23.25 -20.76 9.23
CA LYS A 287 -23.96 -21.01 7.96
C LYS A 287 -23.22 -22.06 7.14
N ARG A 288 -21.90 -21.92 6.98
CA ARG A 288 -21.07 -22.90 6.27
C ARG A 288 -21.17 -24.29 6.89
N TYR A 289 -20.89 -24.43 8.19
CA TYR A 289 -20.84 -25.74 8.86
C TYR A 289 -22.19 -26.43 9.01
N ILE A 290 -23.29 -25.68 9.09
CA ILE A 290 -24.64 -26.26 9.14
C ILE A 290 -25.14 -26.62 7.75
N ASP A 291 -24.70 -25.90 6.71
CA ASP A 291 -25.13 -26.12 5.33
C ASP A 291 -24.35 -27.24 4.61
N SER A 292 -23.12 -27.54 5.05
CA SER A 292 -22.21 -28.42 4.31
C SER A 292 -22.14 -29.87 4.82
N ASP A 293 -22.77 -30.25 5.94
CA ASP A 293 -22.48 -31.55 6.58
C ASP A 293 -23.53 -31.98 7.64
N ASP A 294 -23.65 -33.29 7.89
CA ASP A 294 -24.48 -33.86 8.97
C ASP A 294 -23.74 -33.83 10.34
N ARG A 295 -22.89 -32.82 10.50
CA ARG A 295 -21.93 -32.71 11.60
C ARG A 295 -22.63 -32.55 12.96
N PRO A 296 -22.14 -33.18 14.03
CA PRO A 296 -22.70 -33.03 15.36
C PRO A 296 -22.69 -31.57 15.82
N LEU A 297 -23.80 -31.09 16.40
CA LEU A 297 -23.91 -29.69 16.85
C LEU A 297 -22.90 -29.33 17.94
N SER A 298 -22.46 -30.31 18.73
CA SER A 298 -21.38 -30.14 19.71
C SER A 298 -20.06 -29.76 19.04
N GLU A 299 -19.73 -30.38 17.90
CA GLU A 299 -18.51 -30.08 17.13
C GLU A 299 -18.61 -28.70 16.46
N VAL A 300 -19.77 -28.37 15.87
CA VAL A 300 -20.03 -27.03 15.32
C VAL A 300 -19.88 -25.95 16.40
N ALA A 301 -20.39 -26.19 17.61
CA ALA A 301 -20.24 -25.27 18.74
C ALA A 301 -18.77 -25.01 19.10
N THR A 302 -17.93 -26.05 19.08
CA THR A 302 -16.48 -25.91 19.31
C THR A 302 -15.79 -25.14 18.19
N LEU A 303 -16.06 -25.48 16.92
CA LEU A 303 -15.44 -24.83 15.75
C LEU A 303 -15.73 -23.33 15.65
N VAL A 304 -16.86 -22.88 16.21
CA VAL A 304 -17.26 -21.46 16.25
C VAL A 304 -17.01 -20.81 17.61
N GLY A 305 -16.20 -21.46 18.45
CA GLY A 305 -15.62 -20.91 19.66
C GLY A 305 -16.59 -20.74 20.84
N PHE A 306 -17.53 -21.66 21.01
CA PHE A 306 -18.35 -21.77 22.22
C PHE A 306 -17.81 -22.86 23.16
N SER A 307 -17.81 -22.58 24.46
CA SER A 307 -17.38 -23.53 25.50
C SER A 307 -18.39 -24.65 25.77
N SER A 308 -19.61 -24.55 25.27
CA SER A 308 -20.65 -25.56 25.42
C SER A 308 -21.71 -25.46 24.33
N LEU A 309 -22.35 -26.59 24.03
CA LEU A 309 -23.50 -26.66 23.13
C LEU A 309 -24.65 -25.75 23.61
N SER A 310 -24.89 -25.67 24.92
CA SER A 310 -25.93 -24.81 25.50
C SER A 310 -25.67 -23.31 25.29
N ALA A 311 -24.41 -22.87 25.27
CA ALA A 311 -24.05 -21.49 24.95
C ALA A 311 -24.27 -21.18 23.46
N PHE A 312 -23.86 -22.10 22.60
CA PHE A 312 -24.09 -22.02 21.15
C PHE A 312 -25.59 -21.95 20.81
N SER A 313 -26.41 -22.86 21.35
CA SER A 313 -27.85 -22.91 21.06
C SER A 313 -28.58 -21.62 21.45
N ARG A 314 -28.22 -21.00 22.59
CA ARG A 314 -28.79 -19.71 23.00
C ARG A 314 -28.36 -18.57 22.09
N TRP A 315 -27.09 -18.52 21.71
CA TRP A 315 -26.59 -17.53 20.76
C TRP A 315 -27.26 -17.68 19.39
N PHE A 316 -27.33 -18.91 18.87
CA PHE A 316 -27.96 -19.21 17.58
C PHE A 316 -29.44 -18.82 17.57
N GLY A 317 -30.19 -19.20 18.61
CA GLY A 317 -31.60 -18.87 18.75
C GLY A 317 -31.88 -17.36 18.78
N ARG A 318 -31.05 -16.60 19.51
CA ARG A 318 -31.14 -15.13 19.50
C ARG A 318 -30.77 -14.52 18.15
N ARG A 319 -29.78 -15.07 17.47
CA ARG A 319 -29.26 -14.47 16.23
C ARG A 319 -30.12 -14.76 15.00
N PHE A 320 -30.62 -15.98 14.89
CA PHE A 320 -31.35 -16.47 13.73
C PHE A 320 -32.86 -16.65 13.97
N GLY A 321 -33.35 -16.36 15.18
CA GLY A 321 -34.76 -16.42 15.54
C GLY A 321 -35.37 -17.84 15.55
N CYS A 322 -34.54 -18.89 15.44
CA CYS A 322 -34.99 -20.28 15.44
C CYS A 322 -33.90 -21.21 15.99
N SER A 323 -34.27 -22.46 16.30
CA SER A 323 -33.31 -23.49 16.68
C SER A 323 -32.57 -24.06 15.45
N VAL A 324 -31.37 -24.60 15.67
CA VAL A 324 -30.59 -25.24 14.60
C VAL A 324 -31.33 -26.41 13.96
N SER A 325 -32.06 -27.21 14.76
CA SER A 325 -32.89 -28.30 14.23
C SER A 325 -33.97 -27.77 13.28
N ARG A 326 -34.64 -26.66 13.63
CA ARG A 326 -35.64 -26.02 12.77
C ARG A 326 -35.02 -25.41 11.51
N TRP A 327 -33.79 -24.89 11.60
CA TRP A 327 -33.03 -24.40 10.46
C TRP A 327 -32.74 -25.52 9.45
N ARG A 328 -32.25 -26.68 9.93
CA ARG A 328 -32.01 -27.88 9.08
C ARG A 328 -33.29 -28.40 8.44
N SER A 329 -34.37 -28.55 9.21
CA SER A 329 -35.66 -29.06 8.70
C SER A 329 -36.32 -28.15 7.66
N ARG A 330 -36.18 -26.83 7.80
CA ARG A 330 -36.71 -25.86 6.82
C ARG A 330 -36.03 -25.96 5.46
N ARG A 331 -34.77 -26.40 5.40
CA ARG A 331 -34.03 -26.58 4.14
C ARG A 331 -34.13 -27.98 3.55
N GLY A 332 -34.21 -29.02 4.37
CA GLY A 332 -34.50 -30.38 3.89
C GLY A 332 -35.82 -30.48 3.12
N ASN A 333 -36.79 -29.61 3.46
CA ASN A 333 -38.07 -29.50 2.75
C ASN A 333 -38.04 -28.58 1.51
N ALA A 334 -36.97 -27.81 1.29
CA ALA A 334 -36.84 -26.88 0.17
C ALA A 334 -35.97 -27.42 -0.98
N ALA A 335 -35.23 -28.51 -0.77
CA ALA A 335 -34.29 -29.09 -1.73
C ALA A 335 -34.87 -30.21 -2.62
N ALA A 336 -36.19 -30.41 -2.66
CA ALA A 336 -36.82 -31.39 -3.54
C ALA A 336 -37.76 -30.76 -4.58
N PRO A 337 -37.28 -30.45 -5.79
CA PRO A 337 -38.08 -30.46 -7.00
C PRO A 337 -37.92 -31.82 -7.72
N LYS A 338 -39.06 -32.34 -8.16
CA LYS A 338 -39.24 -33.60 -8.88
C LYS A 338 -38.57 -33.58 -10.26
N ASP A 339 -38.00 -34.72 -10.62
CA ASP A 339 -37.69 -35.11 -12.00
C ASP A 339 -38.89 -34.90 -12.93
N SER A 340 -38.64 -34.23 -14.05
CA SER A 340 -39.26 -34.54 -15.34
C SER A 340 -38.33 -34.08 -16.44
N GLY A 341 -37.58 -35.02 -17.01
CA GLY A 341 -36.70 -34.78 -18.14
C GLY A 341 -37.48 -34.42 -19.41
N THR A 342 -36.78 -33.81 -20.37
CA THR A 342 -36.96 -34.02 -21.82
C THR A 342 -35.75 -33.41 -22.54
N ASN A 343 -35.10 -34.25 -23.35
CA ASN A 343 -34.08 -33.91 -24.36
C ASN A 343 -34.63 -32.93 -25.41
N ALA A 344 -33.82 -31.98 -25.84
CA ALA A 344 -33.87 -31.49 -27.22
C ALA A 344 -32.50 -30.93 -27.65
N SER A 345 -31.88 -31.67 -28.58
CA SER A 345 -30.85 -31.24 -29.50
C SER A 345 -31.33 -30.05 -30.33
N TYR A 346 -30.46 -29.07 -30.61
CA TYR A 346 -30.38 -28.44 -31.94
C TYR A 346 -28.99 -27.83 -32.14
N ASP A 347 -28.46 -28.09 -33.33
CA ASP A 347 -27.19 -27.63 -33.87
C ASP A 347 -27.47 -26.54 -34.93
N ILE A 348 -26.37 -25.92 -35.40
CA ILE A 348 -26.19 -25.09 -36.62
C ILE A 348 -26.21 -23.56 -36.41
N GLY A 349 -25.10 -22.92 -36.80
CA GLY A 349 -25.19 -21.87 -37.84
C GLY A 349 -24.50 -20.53 -37.61
N ASN A 350 -23.25 -20.45 -38.07
CA ASN A 350 -22.45 -19.28 -38.47
C ASN A 350 -23.21 -18.10 -39.14
N ALA A 351 -22.85 -16.84 -38.80
CA ALA A 351 -22.93 -15.69 -39.71
C ALA A 351 -22.13 -14.48 -39.22
N ALA A 352 -21.19 -14.03 -40.05
CA ALA A 352 -20.48 -12.76 -39.96
C ALA A 352 -21.36 -11.58 -40.44
N ALA A 353 -21.19 -10.40 -39.84
CA ALA A 353 -21.56 -9.13 -40.48
C ALA A 353 -20.74 -7.96 -39.95
N ALA A 354 -20.29 -7.14 -40.90
CA ALA A 354 -19.42 -5.98 -40.78
C ALA A 354 -20.07 -4.78 -40.08
N GLY A 355 -19.22 -3.94 -39.47
CA GLY A 355 -19.57 -2.59 -39.03
C GLY A 355 -18.46 -1.62 -39.40
N HIS A 356 -18.73 -0.77 -40.39
CA HIS A 356 -17.97 0.44 -40.72
C HIS A 356 -18.05 1.45 -39.56
N TYR A 357 -16.91 1.97 -39.10
CA TYR A 357 -16.79 3.33 -38.58
C TYR A 357 -15.50 3.94 -39.12
N GLY A 358 -15.64 5.06 -39.83
CA GLY A 358 -14.55 5.76 -40.49
C GLY A 358 -13.72 6.64 -39.57
N GLY A 359 -12.55 7.03 -40.10
CA GLY A 359 -11.92 8.31 -39.84
C GLY A 359 -11.14 8.47 -38.53
N VAL A 360 -10.06 7.72 -38.36
CA VAL A 360 -8.97 8.09 -37.43
C VAL A 360 -7.81 8.65 -38.27
N PRO A 361 -7.22 9.81 -37.94
CA PRO A 361 -6.11 10.37 -38.72
C PRO A 361 -4.93 9.40 -38.72
N ALA A 362 -4.31 9.25 -39.90
CA ALA A 362 -3.22 8.31 -40.13
C ALA A 362 -2.10 8.46 -39.09
N VAL A 363 -1.81 7.37 -38.39
CA VAL A 363 -0.61 7.20 -37.57
C VAL A 363 0.59 7.28 -38.51
N LEU A 364 1.47 8.26 -38.28
CA LEU A 364 2.74 8.40 -39.00
C LEU A 364 3.54 7.09 -38.89
N ALA A 365 4.07 6.61 -40.00
CA ALA A 365 4.84 5.38 -40.02
C ALA A 365 6.21 5.61 -39.36
N PRO A 366 6.85 4.58 -38.76
CA PRO A 366 8.16 4.70 -38.10
C PRO A 366 9.30 5.25 -38.98
N SER A 367 9.11 5.24 -40.30
CA SER A 367 10.04 5.81 -41.29
C SER A 367 9.99 7.34 -41.39
N ASP A 368 9.01 7.99 -40.76
CA ASP A 368 8.75 9.44 -40.88
C ASP A 368 9.22 10.24 -39.65
N LEU A 369 9.84 9.61 -38.65
CA LEU A 369 10.35 10.27 -37.45
C LEU A 369 11.76 10.87 -37.66
N PRO A 370 12.00 12.15 -37.32
CA PRO A 370 13.32 12.76 -37.45
C PRO A 370 14.31 12.12 -36.48
N ALA A 371 15.54 11.84 -36.95
CA ALA A 371 16.66 11.31 -36.16
C ALA A 371 17.24 12.29 -35.11
N ASP A 372 16.49 13.32 -34.71
CA ASP A 372 16.92 14.42 -33.86
C ASP A 372 16.41 14.25 -32.40
N PRO A 373 17.30 14.16 -31.40
CA PRO A 373 16.96 14.10 -29.99
C PRO A 373 16.04 15.23 -29.49
N GLU A 374 16.06 16.43 -30.10
CA GLU A 374 15.11 17.50 -29.76
C GLU A 374 13.68 17.20 -30.23
N ALA A 375 13.52 16.48 -31.35
CA ALA A 375 12.21 16.05 -31.86
C ALA A 375 11.61 14.95 -30.97
N VAL A 376 12.44 14.01 -30.51
CA VAL A 376 12.03 12.97 -29.53
C VAL A 376 11.58 13.62 -28.21
N ARG A 377 12.32 14.63 -27.74
CA ARG A 377 11.94 15.41 -26.55
C ARG A 377 10.63 16.18 -26.74
N ALA A 378 10.39 16.76 -27.91
CA ALA A 378 9.16 17.48 -28.23
C ALA A 378 7.93 16.55 -28.26
N ILE A 379 8.08 15.35 -28.83
CA ILE A 379 7.02 14.33 -28.85
C ILE A 379 6.73 13.83 -27.43
N ALA A 380 7.76 13.55 -26.62
CA ALA A 380 7.59 13.13 -25.24
C ALA A 380 6.93 14.21 -24.36
N LEU A 381 7.22 15.49 -24.61
CA LEU A 381 6.57 16.62 -23.94
C LEU A 381 5.09 16.72 -24.33
N GLU A 382 4.75 16.51 -25.60
CA GLU A 382 3.37 16.57 -26.06
C GLU A 382 2.54 15.39 -25.55
N GLN A 383 3.12 14.18 -25.52
CA GLN A 383 2.47 13.01 -24.91
C GLN A 383 2.23 13.21 -23.40
N ASN A 384 3.20 13.78 -22.67
CA ASN A 384 3.02 14.13 -21.26
C ASN A 384 1.97 15.22 -21.04
N ARG A 385 1.89 16.21 -21.93
CA ARG A 385 0.85 17.26 -21.90
C ARG A 385 -0.54 16.67 -22.09
N LEU A 386 -0.70 15.76 -23.05
CA LEU A 386 -1.95 15.06 -23.32
C LEU A 386 -2.36 14.15 -22.17
N ALA A 387 -1.41 13.42 -21.56
CA ALA A 387 -1.67 12.58 -20.40
C ALA A 387 -2.16 13.38 -19.18
N ARG A 388 -1.57 14.57 -18.92
CA ARG A 388 -2.03 15.48 -17.87
C ARG A 388 -3.44 16.02 -18.15
N ALA A 389 -3.71 16.46 -19.38
CA ALA A 389 -5.03 16.95 -19.75
C ALA A 389 -6.13 15.88 -19.61
N LEU A 390 -5.84 14.63 -20.00
CA LEU A 390 -6.75 13.50 -19.81
C LEU A 390 -6.98 13.20 -18.33
N TRP A 391 -5.94 13.26 -17.50
CA TRP A 391 -6.06 13.05 -16.06
C TRP A 391 -6.91 14.13 -15.38
N GLU A 392 -6.73 15.41 -15.75
CA GLU A 392 -7.55 16.52 -15.26
C GLU A 392 -9.02 16.40 -15.70
N GLN A 393 -9.27 15.97 -16.93
CA GLN A 393 -10.63 15.66 -17.39
C GLN A 393 -11.27 14.52 -16.59
N LEU A 394 -10.49 13.49 -16.25
CA LEU A 394 -10.95 12.34 -15.49
C LEU A 394 -11.26 12.72 -14.03
N GLU A 395 -10.46 13.59 -13.40
CA GLU A 395 -10.75 14.16 -12.08
C GLU A 395 -11.94 15.12 -12.10
N SER A 396 -12.09 15.94 -13.15
CA SER A 396 -13.28 16.78 -13.34
C SER A 396 -14.55 15.95 -13.46
N LEU A 397 -14.51 14.86 -14.24
CA LEU A 397 -15.62 13.91 -14.38
C LEU A 397 -15.92 13.19 -13.06
N LYS A 398 -14.92 12.77 -12.29
CA LYS A 398 -15.13 12.22 -10.94
C LYS A 398 -15.81 13.22 -10.01
N HIS A 399 -15.42 14.50 -10.06
CA HIS A 399 -16.05 15.55 -9.27
C HIS A 399 -17.49 15.86 -9.71
N GLN A 400 -17.78 15.80 -11.01
CA GLN A 400 -19.13 15.96 -11.55
C GLN A 400 -20.03 14.76 -11.22
N VAL A 401 -19.50 13.54 -11.27
CA VAL A 401 -20.22 12.31 -10.89
C VAL A 401 -20.38 12.19 -9.36
N ALA A 402 -19.50 12.80 -8.56
CA ALA A 402 -19.65 12.92 -7.12
C ALA A 402 -20.67 14.00 -6.68
N GLN A 403 -21.21 14.78 -7.61
CA GLN A 403 -22.34 15.68 -7.38
C GLN A 403 -23.59 15.17 -8.12
N PRO A 404 -24.29 14.18 -7.55
CA PRO A 404 -25.69 14.42 -7.27
C PRO A 404 -26.16 13.72 -6.00
N ASP A 405 -26.25 14.45 -4.89
CA ASP A 405 -27.24 14.13 -3.84
C ASP A 405 -27.70 15.35 -3.00
N ARG A 406 -27.26 16.57 -3.36
CA ARG A 406 -27.78 17.80 -2.72
C ARG A 406 -28.99 18.40 -3.43
N ALA A 407 -29.33 17.94 -4.64
CA ALA A 407 -30.46 18.47 -5.40
C ALA A 407 -31.78 17.69 -5.22
N GLN A 408 -31.77 16.50 -4.60
CA GLN A 408 -32.99 15.72 -4.33
C GLN A 408 -33.50 15.81 -2.87
N SER A 409 -32.74 16.43 -1.96
CA SER A 409 -33.17 16.71 -0.57
C SER A 409 -33.81 18.10 -0.38
N GLY A 410 -33.93 18.93 -1.42
CA GLY A 410 -34.39 20.32 -1.32
C GLY A 410 -35.90 20.54 -1.40
N ALA A 411 -36.71 19.51 -1.68
CA ALA A 411 -38.15 19.66 -1.91
C ALA A 411 -38.97 19.08 -0.75
N SER A 412 -38.90 19.69 0.44
CA SER A 412 -39.95 19.60 1.48
C SER A 412 -39.66 20.54 2.65
N SER A 413 -39.77 21.86 2.45
CA SER A 413 -40.09 22.81 3.54
C SER A 413 -40.44 24.23 3.06
N GLU A 414 -41.03 24.38 1.88
CA GLU A 414 -41.74 25.62 1.52
C GLU A 414 -43.24 25.48 1.79
N ARG A 415 -43.61 25.51 3.08
CA ARG A 415 -44.88 26.04 3.55
C ARG A 415 -44.66 26.59 4.95
N LEU A 416 -44.23 27.86 4.99
CA LEU A 416 -44.60 28.90 5.95
C LEU A 416 -43.67 30.10 5.70
N LEU A 417 -44.00 30.87 4.66
CA LEU A 417 -43.51 32.24 4.45
C LEU A 417 -44.71 33.19 4.53
N GLY A 418 -44.52 34.29 5.24
CA GLY A 418 -45.48 35.37 5.48
C GLY A 418 -45.41 35.71 6.97
N GLN A 419 -44.59 36.66 7.42
CA GLN A 419 -44.67 38.08 7.06
C GLN A 419 -43.30 38.79 7.12
N ALA A 420 -43.17 39.78 6.21
CA ALA A 420 -42.24 40.91 6.10
C ALA A 420 -41.98 41.68 7.43
N GLU A 421 -40.94 42.49 7.68
CA GLU A 421 -39.96 43.27 6.88
C GLU A 421 -38.79 43.77 7.84
N PRO A 422 -37.76 44.52 7.39
CA PRO A 422 -36.42 44.61 8.00
C PRO A 422 -36.17 45.82 8.92
N LEU A 423 -35.14 45.73 9.77
CA LEU A 423 -34.48 46.90 10.36
C LEU A 423 -32.98 46.62 10.55
N ALA A 424 -32.17 47.46 9.90
CA ALA A 424 -30.73 47.50 10.00
C ALA A 424 -30.28 48.24 11.27
N ALA A 425 -29.28 47.68 11.98
CA ALA A 425 -28.20 48.43 12.64
C ALA A 425 -27.09 47.45 13.12
N PRO A 426 -25.79 47.80 12.96
CA PRO A 426 -24.68 46.94 13.36
C PRO A 426 -24.34 47.13 14.85
N LEU A 427 -24.04 46.04 15.55
CA LEU A 427 -23.51 46.08 16.93
C LEU A 427 -22.18 45.32 17.01
N ASP A 428 -21.18 46.09 17.41
CA ASP A 428 -19.78 45.78 17.66
C ASP A 428 -19.61 44.92 18.93
N LEU A 429 -18.84 43.82 18.86
CA LEU A 429 -18.51 42.99 20.02
C LEU A 429 -17.02 42.58 20.02
N PRO A 430 -16.32 42.70 21.16
CA PRO A 430 -14.85 42.64 21.27
C PRO A 430 -14.24 41.22 21.34
N PRO A 431 -12.93 41.06 21.08
CA PRO A 431 -12.25 39.76 21.00
C PRO A 431 -11.99 39.09 22.37
N PRO A 432 -11.82 37.75 22.41
CA PRO A 432 -11.71 36.98 23.65
C PRO A 432 -10.33 37.08 24.34
N PRO A 433 -10.26 36.90 25.68
CA PRO A 433 -9.09 37.22 26.50
C PRO A 433 -8.02 36.11 26.59
N VAL A 434 -6.78 36.55 26.82
CA VAL A 434 -5.56 35.74 27.01
C VAL A 434 -5.42 35.33 28.49
N ALA A 435 -5.13 34.05 28.76
CA ALA A 435 -4.86 33.54 30.10
C ALA A 435 -3.40 33.82 30.55
N ALA A 436 -3.24 34.50 31.69
CA ALA A 436 -1.95 34.78 32.33
C ALA A 436 -1.72 33.95 33.61
N LYS A 437 -0.43 33.75 33.88
CA LYS A 437 0.23 32.99 34.97
C LYS A 437 -0.25 33.32 36.38
N ALA A 438 -0.21 32.34 37.28
CA ALA A 438 -0.20 32.53 38.73
C ALA A 438 1.11 32.03 39.37
N LYS A 439 1.82 32.93 40.07
CA LYS A 439 2.74 32.70 41.20
C LYS A 439 2.05 33.34 42.42
N GLY A 440 2.13 32.91 43.68
CA GLY A 440 2.87 31.85 44.37
C GLY A 440 2.75 32.00 45.91
N ALA A 441 3.56 31.22 46.64
CA ALA A 441 3.96 31.28 48.07
C ALA A 441 2.87 31.14 49.16
N GLY A 442 2.91 30.20 50.11
CA GLY A 442 3.87 29.89 51.20
C GLY A 442 3.01 29.33 52.38
N ALA A 443 3.41 28.52 53.37
CA ALA A 443 4.69 28.24 54.00
C ALA A 443 4.61 26.94 54.87
N ARG A 444 5.78 26.33 55.12
CA ARG A 444 6.29 25.58 56.29
C ARG A 444 5.34 24.71 57.14
N HIS A 445 5.67 23.44 57.31
CA HIS A 445 6.02 22.86 58.63
C HIS A 445 6.83 21.55 58.52
N THR A 446 7.76 21.41 59.45
CA THR A 446 8.81 20.40 59.65
C THR A 446 8.32 19.04 60.17
N ARG A 447 8.97 17.93 59.77
CA ARG A 447 9.56 16.95 60.72
C ARG A 447 10.44 15.91 60.04
N LYS A 448 11.66 15.79 60.57
CA LYS A 448 12.55 14.62 60.49
C LYS A 448 11.84 13.37 61.05
N ILE A 449 12.18 12.18 60.53
CA ILE A 449 12.59 10.99 61.31
C ILE A 449 13.45 10.10 60.39
N GLN A 450 14.43 9.46 61.04
CA GLN A 450 15.62 8.76 60.58
C GLN A 450 15.41 7.24 60.54
N ARG A 451 16.32 6.56 59.81
CA ARG A 451 16.88 5.20 60.03
C ARG A 451 15.95 3.99 59.75
N SER A 452 16.43 2.86 59.23
CA SER A 452 17.79 2.29 59.13
C SER A 452 18.02 1.63 57.78
#